data_AF-A0A7L9D424-F1
#
_entry.id   AF-A0A7L9D424-F1
#
_cell.length_a   1.000
_cell.length_b   1.000
_cell.length_c   1.000
_cell.angle_alpha   90.00
_cell.angle_beta   90.00
_cell.angle_gamma   90.00
#
_symmetry.space_group_name_H-M   'P 1'
#
loop_
_entity.id
_entity.type
_entity.pdbx_description
1 polymer ?
#
loop_
_entity_poly.entity_id
_entity_poly.type
_entity_poly.pdbx_seq_one_letter_code
_entity_poly.pdbx_strand_id
1 'polypeptide(L)'
;MITKKKTEAYALGQHISMSAHKARRVIDQIRGRSYEETLMILELMPYRACYSIFKLVYSAAANASYTLDSDETNLIISKAEVNEGTAVKKLKPRARGRSFPIKRPTCHITIAVKDISLDEYEDTFMTRINESVYNKSRGGFFGGIWGKK
;
A
#
# COMPACT_ATOMS: atom_id res chain seq x y z
N MET A 1 -27.14 1.45 1.72
CA MET A 1 -26.19 0.68 0.89
C MET A 1 -24.83 0.99 1.47
N ILE A 2 -24.19 0.04 2.14
CA ILE A 2 -22.89 0.30 2.80
C ILE A 2 -21.83 0.59 1.73
N THR A 3 -21.21 1.76 1.77
CA THR A 3 -20.08 2.12 0.91
C THR A 3 -18.79 1.86 1.66
N LYS A 4 -17.96 0.91 1.19
CA LYS A 4 -16.63 0.65 1.77
C LYS A 4 -15.69 1.84 1.50
N LYS A 5 -15.14 2.45 2.55
CA LYS A 5 -14.05 3.41 2.44
C LYS A 5 -12.76 2.66 2.07
N LYS A 6 -11.87 3.29 1.30
CA LYS A 6 -10.49 2.77 1.15
C LYS A 6 -9.77 3.02 2.46
N THR A 7 -9.38 1.95 3.14
CA THR A 7 -8.63 1.99 4.41
C THR A 7 -7.16 1.59 4.24
N GLU A 8 -6.78 1.23 3.01
CA GLU A 8 -5.47 0.67 2.70
C GLU A 8 -4.77 1.49 1.63
N ALA A 9 -3.49 1.74 1.85
CA ALA A 9 -2.57 2.29 0.86
C ALA A 9 -1.55 1.23 0.46
N TYR A 10 -1.09 1.27 -0.79
CA TYR A 10 -0.16 0.28 -1.32
C TYR A 10 1.08 0.93 -1.92
N ALA A 11 2.18 0.20 -1.88
CA ALA A 11 3.41 0.48 -2.62
C ALA A 11 3.85 -0.75 -3.41
N LEU A 12 4.29 -0.51 -4.64
CA LEU A 12 4.71 -1.55 -5.59
C LEU A 12 6.16 -1.33 -5.99
N GLY A 13 7.02 -2.30 -5.72
CA GLY A 13 8.38 -2.36 -6.23
C GLY A 13 8.49 -3.39 -7.33
N GLN A 14 8.64 -2.95 -8.58
CA GLN A 14 8.70 -3.84 -9.73
C GLN A 14 10.15 -4.06 -10.21
N HIS A 15 10.41 -5.25 -10.76
CA HIS A 15 11.69 -5.61 -11.40
C HIS A 15 12.93 -5.47 -10.50
N ILE A 16 12.77 -5.75 -9.20
CA ILE A 16 13.89 -5.69 -8.26
C ILE A 16 14.84 -6.85 -8.57
N SER A 17 16.13 -6.53 -8.77
CA SER A 17 17.17 -7.50 -9.13
C SER A 17 17.62 -8.33 -7.93
N MET A 18 16.75 -9.24 -7.50
CA MET A 18 16.99 -10.21 -6.44
C MET A 18 16.09 -11.43 -6.61
N SER A 19 16.47 -12.54 -5.95
CA SER A 19 15.61 -13.71 -5.87
C SER A 19 14.45 -13.46 -4.90
N ALA A 20 13.24 -13.85 -5.30
CA ALA A 20 12.05 -13.75 -4.45
C ALA A 20 12.25 -14.41 -3.08
N HIS A 21 12.94 -15.56 -2.99
CA HIS A 21 13.19 -16.22 -1.71
C HIS A 21 14.02 -15.37 -0.73
N LYS A 22 14.97 -14.56 -1.24
CA LYS A 22 15.76 -13.66 -0.39
C LYS A 22 14.92 -12.52 0.16
N ALA A 23 13.96 -12.02 -0.63
CA ALA A 23 13.01 -11.01 -0.18
C ALA A 23 11.97 -11.58 0.79
N ARG A 24 11.39 -12.76 0.49
CA ARG A 24 10.41 -13.46 1.35
C ARG A 24 10.92 -13.62 2.78
N ARG A 25 12.19 -14.03 2.94
CA ARG A 25 12.83 -14.15 4.26
C ARG A 25 12.69 -12.89 5.14
N VAL A 26 12.78 -11.70 4.55
CA VAL A 26 12.65 -10.43 5.28
C VAL A 26 11.17 -10.04 5.41
N ILE A 27 10.40 -10.18 4.33
CA ILE A 27 8.97 -9.84 4.31
C ILE A 27 8.16 -10.63 5.34
N ASP A 28 8.49 -11.90 5.57
CA ASP A 28 7.79 -12.72 6.55
C ASP A 28 8.00 -12.23 8.00
N GLN A 29 9.04 -11.43 8.26
CA GLN A 29 9.30 -10.87 9.60
C GLN A 29 8.50 -9.61 9.89
N ILE A 30 8.18 -8.83 8.85
CA ILE A 30 7.51 -7.52 8.98
C ILE A 30 5.99 -7.61 8.81
N ARG A 31 5.47 -8.78 8.42
CA ARG A 31 4.03 -8.99 8.19
C ARG A 31 3.26 -8.81 9.51
N GLY A 32 2.27 -7.92 9.53
CA GLY A 32 1.43 -7.64 10.70
C GLY A 32 2.10 -6.80 11.79
N ARG A 33 3.27 -6.22 11.53
CA ARG A 33 3.97 -5.32 12.46
C ARG A 33 3.55 -3.86 12.25
N SER A 34 3.78 -3.04 13.27
CA SER A 34 3.63 -1.59 13.13
C SER A 34 4.72 -1.02 12.21
N TYR A 35 4.46 0.18 11.68
CA TYR A 35 5.42 0.89 10.84
C TYR A 35 6.74 1.14 11.56
N GLU A 36 6.70 1.65 12.80
CA GLU A 36 7.89 1.94 13.61
C GLU A 36 8.72 0.68 13.90
N GLU A 37 8.07 -0.40 14.34
CA GLU A 37 8.74 -1.68 14.57
C GLU A 37 9.41 -2.20 13.30
N THR A 38 8.73 -2.04 12.16
CA THR A 38 9.25 -2.48 10.87
C THR A 38 10.53 -1.74 10.49
N LEU A 39 10.59 -0.42 10.68
CA LEU A 39 11.80 0.37 10.39
C LEU A 39 12.98 -0.12 11.23
N MET A 40 12.78 -0.33 12.53
CA MET A 40 13.80 -0.85 13.43
C MET A 40 14.30 -2.24 13.00
N ILE A 41 13.37 -3.15 12.69
CA ILE A 41 13.71 -4.51 12.25
C ILE A 41 14.53 -4.48 10.95
N LEU A 42 14.11 -3.66 9.98
CA LEU A 42 14.77 -3.58 8.68
C LEU A 42 16.19 -2.99 8.78
N GLU A 43 16.41 -2.03 9.69
CA GLU A 43 17.71 -1.42 9.91
C GLU A 43 18.71 -2.36 10.58
N LEU A 44 18.24 -3.18 11.53
CA LEU A 44 19.10 -4.10 12.29
C LEU A 44 19.41 -5.41 11.57
N MET A 45 18.59 -5.80 10.59
CA MET A 45 18.76 -7.08 9.90
C MET A 45 19.98 -7.11 8.96
N PRO A 46 20.79 -8.19 8.96
CA PRO A 46 22.02 -8.28 8.15
C PRO A 46 21.77 -8.63 6.67
N TYR A 47 20.54 -8.45 6.16
CA TYR A 47 20.18 -8.86 4.81
C TYR A 47 20.21 -7.70 3.82
N ARG A 48 20.85 -7.88 2.66
CA ARG A 48 20.83 -6.89 1.56
C ARG A 48 19.41 -6.55 1.06
N ALA A 49 18.47 -7.49 1.23
CA ALA A 49 17.06 -7.30 0.87
C ALA A 49 16.40 -6.14 1.61
N CYS A 50 16.86 -5.84 2.83
CA CYS A 50 16.27 -4.82 3.69
C CYS A 50 16.26 -3.45 3.04
N TYR A 51 17.33 -3.07 2.32
CA TYR A 51 17.42 -1.75 1.69
C TYR A 51 16.29 -1.48 0.67
N SER A 52 15.96 -2.47 -0.16
CA SER A 52 14.88 -2.33 -1.13
C SER A 52 13.50 -2.30 -0.46
N ILE A 53 13.32 -3.10 0.60
CA ILE A 53 12.06 -3.18 1.34
C ILE A 53 11.84 -1.90 2.17
N PHE A 54 12.89 -1.37 2.79
CA PHE A 54 12.87 -0.13 3.57
C PHE A 54 12.34 1.04 2.74
N LYS A 55 12.86 1.21 1.52
CA LYS A 55 12.35 2.23 0.59
C LYS A 55 10.88 2.06 0.24
N LEU A 56 10.42 0.81 0.10
CA LEU A 56 9.03 0.51 -0.22
C LEU A 56 8.11 0.78 0.97
N VAL A 57 8.53 0.43 2.19
CA VAL A 57 7.78 0.72 3.41
C VAL A 57 7.64 2.22 3.61
N TYR A 58 8.72 2.98 3.43
CA TYR A 58 8.70 4.45 3.46
C TYR A 58 7.74 5.03 2.40
N SER A 59 7.78 4.51 1.17
CA SER A 59 6.86 4.92 0.12
C SER A 59 5.40 4.55 0.43
N ALA A 60 5.15 3.43 1.11
CA ALA A 60 3.80 3.03 1.48
C ALA A 60 3.21 3.95 2.55
N ALA A 61 4.01 4.36 3.54
CA ALA A 61 3.61 5.34 4.54
C ALA A 61 3.30 6.70 3.90
N ALA A 62 4.18 7.20 3.02
CA ALA A 62 3.93 8.45 2.29
C ALA A 62 2.63 8.39 1.46
N ASN A 63 2.35 7.25 0.82
CA ASN A 63 1.10 7.05 0.08
C ASN A 63 -0.12 7.04 1.02
N ALA A 64 0.02 6.47 2.22
CA ALA A 64 -1.04 6.48 3.23
C ALA A 64 -1.34 7.89 3.70
N SER A 65 -0.31 8.67 4.04
CA SER A 65 -0.50 10.07 4.47
C SER A 65 -1.12 10.92 3.37
N TYR A 66 -0.79 10.69 2.09
CA TYR A 66 -1.40 11.45 0.98
C TYR A 66 -2.83 11.02 0.63
N THR A 67 -3.15 9.72 0.75
CA THR A 67 -4.44 9.19 0.28
C THR A 67 -5.49 9.12 1.39
N LEU A 68 -5.05 8.85 2.62
CA LEU A 68 -5.90 8.56 3.78
C LEU A 68 -5.80 9.64 4.86
N ASP A 69 -4.88 10.62 4.71
CA ASP A 69 -4.53 11.61 5.74
C ASP A 69 -4.18 10.95 7.09
N SER A 70 -3.59 9.76 7.03
CA SER A 70 -3.21 8.95 8.19
C SER A 70 -1.85 9.36 8.76
N ASP A 71 -1.75 9.36 10.09
CA ASP A 71 -0.49 9.50 10.81
C ASP A 71 0.34 8.21 10.75
N GLU A 72 1.67 8.35 10.62
CA GLU A 72 2.60 7.22 10.49
C GLU A 72 2.57 6.26 11.69
N THR A 73 2.29 6.79 12.88
CA THR A 73 2.24 6.04 14.16
C THR A 73 1.11 5.01 14.19
N ASN A 74 0.04 5.25 13.45
CA ASN A 74 -1.15 4.40 13.42
C ASN A 74 -1.12 3.37 12.28
N LEU A 75 -0.05 3.35 11.47
CA LEU A 75 0.07 2.46 10.33
C LEU A 75 0.57 1.06 10.74
N ILE A 76 -0.16 0.04 10.27
CA ILE A 76 0.24 -1.36 10.34
C ILE A 76 0.39 -1.93 8.94
N ILE A 77 1.36 -2.81 8.75
CA ILE A 77 1.51 -3.57 7.51
C ILE A 77 0.44 -4.67 7.47
N SER A 78 -0.63 -4.43 6.71
CA SER A 78 -1.73 -5.39 6.56
C SER A 78 -1.32 -6.56 5.68
N LYS A 79 -0.63 -6.27 4.57
CA LYS A 79 -0.28 -7.27 3.56
C LYS A 79 1.10 -7.01 3.00
N ALA A 80 1.92 -8.06 2.94
CA ALA A 80 3.23 -8.00 2.34
C ALA A 80 3.50 -9.27 1.53
N GLU A 81 3.60 -9.10 0.21
CA GLU A 81 3.71 -10.18 -0.77
C GLU A 81 4.94 -10.00 -1.66
N VAL A 82 5.53 -11.13 -2.05
CA VAL A 82 6.67 -11.18 -2.97
C VAL A 82 6.38 -12.18 -4.07
N ASN A 83 6.28 -11.65 -5.29
CA ASN A 83 6.08 -12.41 -6.50
C ASN A 83 7.39 -12.55 -7.28
N GLU A 84 7.53 -13.68 -7.96
CA GLU A 84 8.66 -13.90 -8.87
C GLU A 84 8.45 -13.07 -10.14
N GLY A 85 9.52 -12.44 -10.60
CA GLY A 85 9.54 -11.68 -11.84
C GLY A 85 10.25 -12.43 -12.95
N THR A 86 10.43 -11.76 -14.08
CA THR A 86 11.12 -12.31 -15.24
C THR A 86 12.57 -12.64 -14.92
N ALA A 87 12.97 -13.89 -15.18
CA ALA A 87 14.34 -14.35 -15.01
C ALA A 87 15.10 -14.32 -16.34
N VAL A 88 16.22 -13.60 -16.38
CA VAL A 88 17.11 -13.58 -17.54
C VAL A 88 18.04 -14.80 -17.51
N LYS A 89 18.07 -15.57 -18.60
CA LYS A 89 18.98 -16.72 -18.75
C LYS A 89 20.31 -16.25 -19.35
N LYS A 90 21.43 -16.69 -18.78
CA LYS A 90 22.79 -16.48 -19.29
C LYS A 90 23.50 -17.83 -19.39
N LEU A 91 24.27 -18.08 -20.44
CA LEU A 91 25.04 -19.31 -20.57
C LEU A 91 26.34 -19.21 -19.76
N LYS A 92 26.66 -20.25 -18.99
CA LYS A 92 27.94 -20.42 -18.30
C LYS A 92 28.70 -21.58 -18.95
N PRO A 93 29.89 -21.33 -19.55
CA PRO A 93 30.72 -22.41 -20.07
C PRO A 93 31.23 -23.31 -18.94
N ARG A 94 31.35 -24.61 -19.23
CA ARG A 94 31.86 -25.65 -18.33
C ARG A 94 32.84 -26.56 -19.07
N ALA A 95 33.56 -27.39 -18.31
CA ALA A 95 34.53 -28.33 -18.86
C ALA A 95 33.89 -29.30 -19.89
N ARG A 96 34.72 -29.78 -20.83
CA ARG A 96 34.34 -30.73 -21.89
C ARG A 96 33.25 -30.19 -22.84
N GLY A 97 33.32 -28.90 -23.22
CA GLY A 97 32.38 -28.29 -24.18
C GLY A 97 30.93 -28.14 -23.69
N ARG A 98 30.67 -28.37 -22.39
CA ARG A 98 29.31 -28.26 -21.82
C ARG A 98 28.98 -26.81 -21.50
N SER A 99 27.70 -26.45 -21.59
CA SER A 99 27.20 -25.15 -21.14
C SER A 99 25.95 -25.33 -20.29
N PHE A 100 25.85 -24.59 -19.18
CA PHE A 100 24.66 -24.58 -18.31
C PHE A 100 24.05 -23.18 -18.22
N PRO A 101 22.73 -23.04 -18.15
CA PRO A 101 22.08 -21.76 -17.97
C PRO A 101 22.15 -21.29 -16.50
N ILE A 102 22.64 -20.07 -16.27
CA ILE A 102 22.45 -19.30 -15.05
C ILE A 102 21.19 -18.46 -15.20
N LYS A 103 20.28 -18.54 -14.22
CA LYS A 103 19.12 -17.66 -14.12
C LYS A 103 19.48 -16.45 -13.26
N ARG A 104 19.22 -15.24 -13.76
CA ARG A 104 19.22 -13.99 -12.97
C ARG A 104 17.76 -13.61 -12.68
N PRO A 105 17.20 -14.05 -11.55
CA PRO A 105 15.81 -13.76 -11.21
C PRO A 105 15.63 -12.30 -10.83
N THR A 106 14.43 -11.80 -11.09
CA THR A 106 13.92 -10.55 -10.52
C THR A 106 12.71 -10.87 -9.65
N CYS A 107 12.27 -9.91 -8.84
CA CYS A 107 11.03 -10.04 -8.07
C CYS A 107 10.22 -8.75 -8.09
N HIS A 108 8.94 -8.92 -7.76
CA HIS A 108 8.00 -7.84 -7.52
C HIS A 108 7.57 -7.91 -6.06
N ILE A 109 7.62 -6.79 -5.35
CA ILE A 109 7.24 -6.69 -3.94
C ILE A 109 6.04 -5.76 -3.84
N THR A 110 5.01 -6.21 -3.14
CA THR A 110 3.81 -5.43 -2.84
C THR A 110 3.69 -5.31 -1.34
N ILE A 111 3.60 -4.08 -0.84
CA ILE A 111 3.37 -3.79 0.57
C ILE A 111 2.09 -2.96 0.65
N ALA A 112 1.15 -3.39 1.48
CA ALA A 112 -0.04 -2.65 1.83
C ALA A 112 0.02 -2.29 3.31
N VAL A 113 -0.33 -1.04 3.60
CA VAL A 113 -0.46 -0.50 4.94
C VAL A 113 -1.92 -0.14 5.18
N LYS A 114 -2.37 -0.38 6.40
CA LYS A 114 -3.71 -0.07 6.88
C LYS A 114 -3.58 0.82 8.10
N ASP A 115 -4.47 1.81 8.19
CA ASP A 115 -4.66 2.59 9.41
C ASP A 115 -5.63 1.86 10.34
N ILE A 116 -5.23 1.68 11.59
CA ILE A 116 -6.01 0.99 12.64
C ILE A 116 -7.19 1.86 13.09
N SER A 117 -7.04 3.18 13.04
CA SER A 117 -8.02 4.15 13.59
C SER A 117 -9.28 4.31 12.72
N LEU A 118 -9.23 3.84 11.47
CA LEU A 118 -10.32 3.95 10.51
C LEU A 118 -11.19 2.70 10.50
N ASP A 119 -12.42 2.83 10.99
CA ASP A 119 -13.42 1.76 10.92
C ASP A 119 -13.94 1.53 9.49
N GLU A 120 -14.16 0.27 9.13
CA GLU A 120 -14.45 -0.20 7.76
C GLU A 120 -15.87 0.10 7.25
N TYR A 121 -16.77 0.58 8.12
CA TYR A 121 -18.19 0.75 7.83
C TYR A 121 -18.68 2.14 8.23
N GLU A 122 -18.98 2.98 7.23
CA GLU A 122 -19.96 4.05 7.43
C GLU A 122 -21.36 3.52 7.07
N ASP A 123 -22.27 3.56 8.03
CA ASP A 123 -23.69 3.40 7.75
C ASP A 123 -24.18 4.65 7.01
N THR A 124 -24.66 4.45 5.77
CA THR A 124 -25.24 5.48 4.86
C THR A 124 -26.43 6.30 5.41
N PHE A 125 -26.72 6.24 6.71
CA PHE A 125 -27.76 7.00 7.38
C PHE A 125 -27.33 8.45 7.72
N MET A 126 -26.06 8.69 8.05
CA MET A 126 -25.59 10.03 8.50
C MET A 126 -25.37 11.01 7.33
N THR A 127 -24.92 10.55 6.16
CA THR A 127 -24.68 11.38 4.97
C THR A 127 -25.99 11.95 4.39
N ARG A 128 -27.07 11.15 4.43
CA ARG A 128 -28.40 11.53 3.92
C ARG A 128 -29.07 12.63 4.77
N ILE A 129 -28.84 12.63 6.09
CA ILE A 129 -29.33 13.68 6.99
C ILE A 129 -28.59 15.00 6.70
N ASN A 130 -27.26 14.98 6.59
CA ASN A 130 -26.46 16.18 6.35
C ASN A 130 -26.78 16.86 5.01
N GLU A 131 -27.02 16.09 3.95
CA GLU A 131 -27.40 16.64 2.62
C GLU A 131 -28.83 17.22 2.62
N SER A 132 -29.74 16.66 3.41
CA SER A 132 -31.09 17.22 3.61
C SER A 132 -31.08 18.52 4.43
N VAL A 133 -30.21 18.61 5.44
CA VAL A 133 -30.04 19.82 6.27
C VAL A 133 -29.39 20.94 5.45
N TYR A 134 -28.34 20.64 4.67
CA TYR A 134 -27.61 21.61 3.85
C TYR A 134 -28.48 22.18 2.70
N ASN A 135 -29.35 21.37 2.09
CA ASN A 135 -30.30 21.82 1.07
C ASN A 135 -31.51 22.58 1.66
N LYS A 136 -31.94 22.27 2.89
CA LYS A 136 -33.00 23.00 3.60
C LYS A 136 -32.58 24.44 3.96
N SER A 137 -31.29 24.68 4.17
CA SER A 137 -30.71 26.03 4.38
C SER A 137 -30.50 26.85 3.11
N ARG A 138 -30.54 26.25 1.90
CA ARG A 138 -30.46 26.99 0.62
C ARG A 138 -31.81 27.24 -0.05
N GLY A 139 -32.85 26.49 0.31
CA GLY A 139 -34.20 26.62 -0.27
C GLY A 139 -35.06 27.75 0.30
N GLY A 140 -34.49 28.70 1.04
CA GLY A 140 -35.23 29.65 1.86
C GLY A 140 -35.06 31.12 1.52
N PHE A 141 -34.61 31.53 0.33
CA PHE A 141 -34.63 32.95 -0.07
C PHE A 141 -34.69 33.11 -1.61
N PHE A 142 -35.87 32.87 -2.18
CA PHE A 142 -36.31 33.63 -3.36
C PHE A 142 -37.72 34.13 -3.06
N GLY A 143 -37.77 35.18 -2.23
CA GLY A 143 -38.89 36.10 -2.25
C GLY A 143 -38.91 36.84 -3.58
N GLY A 144 -40.08 37.03 -4.16
CA GLY A 144 -40.19 37.76 -5.42
C GLY A 144 -41.56 37.71 -6.05
N ILE A 145 -42.58 38.09 -5.28
CA ILE A 145 -43.88 38.54 -5.78
C ILE A 145 -43.65 39.56 -6.90
N TRP A 146 -44.07 39.24 -8.12
CA TRP A 146 -44.56 40.25 -9.05
C TRP A 146 -46.00 39.93 -9.39
N GLY A 147 -46.87 40.75 -8.80
CA GLY A 147 -48.30 40.72 -8.97
C GLY A 147 -48.76 41.19 -10.34
N LYS A 148 -50.00 40.80 -10.62
CA LYS A 148 -50.87 41.22 -11.72
C LYS A 148 -50.76 42.71 -12.08
N LYS A 149 -50.70 43.02 -13.38
CA LYS A 149 -51.76 43.67 -14.16
C LYS A 149 -51.48 43.52 -15.64
#